data_AF-A0A355UI26-F1
#
_entry.id   AF-A0A355UI26-F1
#
_cell.length_a   1.000
_cell.length_b   1.000
_cell.length_c   1.000
_cell.angle_alpha   90.00
_cell.angle_beta   90.00
_cell.angle_gamma   90.00
#
_symmetry.space_group_name_H-M   'P 1'
#
loop_
_entity.id
_entity.type
_entity.pdbx_description
1 polymer ?
#
loop_
_entity_poly.entity_id
_entity_poly.type
_entity_poly.pdbx_seq_one_letter_code
_entity_poly.pdbx_strand_id
1 'polypeptide(L)'
;MKLIQFASITKKIALASFGLFLLLFLPVHLGINLCLLREDGGEWYRNASHFMGTNYIVKVFEIVLMACVLLHIVVAILLTIENFMARPVRYKVKTKTKTPFMSRYMIWTGGIVACFLVLHFINFYFVKLDIVEGKYSASIEKVDKIFQEKAMKLQSGELKEKDQAALMAQYQAISQIAPEKMDNSKKNMVNLTKEEVETYCGKDFKHAEPDFYTMSQELFAKKSYSFIYILVFLALGFHLYHAINSLAQTFGLSHKKYSPVIEWVSVIYAVVVPIGFAIIPLWIMLAK
;
A
#
# COMPACT_ATOMS: atom_id res chain seq x y z
N MET A 1 -2.29 9.34 33.49
CA MET A 1 -3.56 9.07 32.76
C MET A 1 -3.48 7.67 32.17
N LYS A 2 -4.15 6.67 32.77
CA LYS A 2 -4.15 5.29 32.24
C LYS A 2 -5.32 5.15 31.28
N LEU A 3 -5.10 5.39 29.98
CA LEU A 3 -6.18 5.28 28.99
C LEU A 3 -6.68 3.84 28.80
N ILE A 4 -5.87 2.82 29.14
CA ILE A 4 -6.23 1.41 28.99
C ILE A 4 -5.61 0.57 30.14
N GLN A 5 -6.44 -0.08 30.97
CA GLN A 5 -6.00 -0.93 32.09
C GLN A 5 -5.71 -2.39 31.69
N PHE A 6 -4.89 -2.60 30.66
CA PHE A 6 -4.39 -3.96 30.38
C PHE A 6 -3.09 -4.24 31.13
N ALA A 7 -2.91 -5.50 31.54
CA ALA A 7 -1.63 -5.98 32.02
C ALA A 7 -0.56 -5.84 30.92
N SER A 8 0.70 -5.62 31.33
CA SER A 8 1.83 -5.46 30.38
C SER A 8 1.96 -6.65 29.42
N ILE A 9 1.66 -7.87 29.91
CA ILE A 9 1.67 -9.09 29.09
C ILE A 9 0.62 -9.04 27.97
N THR A 10 -0.61 -8.60 28.28
CA THR A 10 -1.70 -8.52 27.30
C THR A 10 -1.36 -7.55 26.18
N LYS A 11 -0.77 -6.39 26.50
CA LYS A 11 -0.33 -5.42 25.48
C LYS A 11 0.76 -5.99 24.58
N LYS A 12 1.71 -6.74 25.15
CA LYS A 12 2.79 -7.37 24.38
C LYS A 12 2.26 -8.45 23.43
N ILE A 13 1.33 -9.29 23.91
CA ILE A 13 0.66 -10.31 23.08
C ILE A 13 -0.16 -9.63 21.98
N ALA A 14 -0.95 -8.60 22.30
CA ALA A 14 -1.72 -7.85 21.30
C ALA A 14 -0.82 -7.24 20.22
N LEU A 15 0.27 -6.58 20.61
CA LEU A 15 1.25 -6.01 19.69
C LEU A 15 1.84 -7.08 18.74
N ALA A 16 2.21 -8.25 19.29
CA ALA A 16 2.73 -9.36 18.50
C ALA A 16 1.69 -9.95 17.55
N SER A 17 0.43 -10.07 17.96
CA SER A 17 -0.67 -10.53 17.10
C SER A 17 -0.93 -9.58 15.93
N PHE A 18 -0.97 -8.27 16.17
CA PHE A 18 -1.10 -7.31 15.08
C PHE A 18 0.12 -7.36 14.15
N GLY A 19 1.33 -7.45 14.72
CA GLY A 19 2.56 -7.61 13.94
C GLY A 19 2.58 -8.88 13.08
N LEU A 20 2.06 -9.99 13.58
CA LEU A 20 1.92 -11.24 12.82
C LEU A 20 1.04 -11.04 11.59
N PHE A 21 -0.10 -10.37 11.75
CA PHE A 21 -1.00 -10.09 10.64
C PHE A 21 -0.33 -9.22 9.56
N LEU A 22 0.40 -8.17 9.97
CA LEU A 22 1.16 -7.32 9.04
C LEU A 22 2.27 -8.10 8.32
N LEU A 23 2.90 -9.05 9.01
CA LEU A 23 3.91 -9.93 8.44
C LEU A 23 3.34 -10.88 7.38
N LEU A 24 2.11 -11.36 7.56
CA LEU A 24 1.45 -12.20 6.56
C LEU A 24 0.96 -11.39 5.35
N PHE A 25 0.61 -10.12 5.54
CA PHE A 25 0.22 -9.22 4.45
C PHE A 25 1.36 -8.88 3.50
N LEU A 26 2.57 -8.64 4.03
CA LEU A 26 3.73 -8.17 3.28
C LEU A 26 4.09 -9.00 2.03
N PRO A 27 4.09 -10.35 2.03
CA PRO A 27 4.37 -11.15 0.84
C PRO A 27 3.28 -11.02 -0.24
N VAL A 28 2.01 -10.91 0.15
CA VAL A 28 0.91 -10.68 -0.80
C VAL A 28 1.04 -9.29 -1.41
N HIS A 29 1.31 -8.28 -0.58
CA HIS A 29 1.57 -6.92 -1.02
C HIS A 29 2.75 -6.88 -1.99
N LEU A 30 3.85 -7.55 -1.65
CA LEU A 30 5.04 -7.64 -2.49
C LEU A 30 4.73 -8.33 -3.82
N GLY A 31 4.02 -9.47 -3.81
CA GLY A 31 3.70 -10.25 -5.00
C GLY A 31 2.95 -9.43 -6.05
N ILE A 32 1.93 -8.66 -5.64
CA ILE A 32 1.19 -7.78 -6.55
C ILE A 32 2.08 -6.63 -7.03
N ASN A 33 2.91 -6.06 -6.15
CA ASN A 33 3.82 -4.97 -6.50
C ASN A 33 4.92 -5.40 -7.49
N LEU A 34 5.37 -6.65 -7.46
CA LEU A 34 6.31 -7.17 -8.45
C LEU A 34 5.72 -7.19 -9.86
N CYS A 35 4.39 -7.19 -10.03
CA CYS A 35 3.76 -7.02 -11.34
C CYS A 35 4.04 -5.65 -11.97
N LEU A 36 4.50 -4.63 -11.22
CA LEU A 36 4.95 -3.34 -11.76
C LEU A 36 6.17 -3.47 -12.68
N LEU A 37 6.96 -4.53 -12.50
CA LEU A 37 8.17 -4.80 -13.29
C LEU A 37 7.86 -5.44 -14.64
N ARG A 38 6.60 -5.83 -14.89
CA ARG A 38 6.20 -6.47 -16.12
C ARG A 38 6.12 -5.44 -17.26
N GLU A 39 6.69 -5.79 -18.41
CA GLU A 39 6.68 -4.93 -19.61
C GLU A 39 5.39 -5.10 -20.43
N ASP A 40 4.24 -4.94 -19.79
CA ASP A 40 2.92 -5.13 -20.40
C ASP A 40 2.07 -3.85 -20.42
N GLY A 41 2.70 -2.70 -20.16
CA GLY A 41 2.01 -1.42 -20.03
C GLY A 41 1.07 -1.34 -18.82
N GLY A 42 1.15 -2.27 -17.86
CA GLY A 42 0.39 -2.28 -16.61
C GLY A 42 -0.88 -3.12 -16.64
N GLU A 43 -1.14 -3.92 -17.68
CA GLU A 43 -2.34 -4.77 -17.79
C GLU A 43 -2.52 -5.67 -16.55
N TRP A 44 -1.48 -6.42 -16.17
CA TRP A 44 -1.56 -7.32 -15.02
C TRP A 44 -1.73 -6.59 -13.69
N TYR A 45 -1.00 -5.49 -13.52
CA TYR A 45 -1.08 -4.71 -12.29
C TYR A 45 -2.47 -4.08 -12.12
N ARG A 46 -3.07 -3.55 -13.19
CA ARG A 46 -4.43 -2.99 -13.16
C ARG A 46 -5.48 -4.07 -12.93
N ASN A 47 -5.36 -5.24 -13.57
CA ASN A 47 -6.26 -6.36 -13.31
C ASN A 47 -6.18 -6.84 -11.85
N ALA A 48 -4.97 -6.95 -11.30
CA ALA A 48 -4.77 -7.30 -9.89
C ALA A 48 -5.34 -6.20 -8.97
N SER A 49 -5.11 -4.93 -9.27
CA SER A 49 -5.63 -3.79 -8.50
C SER A 49 -7.16 -3.73 -8.53
N HIS A 50 -7.76 -3.98 -9.70
CA HIS A 50 -9.21 -4.08 -9.89
C HIS A 50 -9.78 -5.20 -9.01
N PHE A 51 -9.20 -6.39 -9.06
CA PHE A 51 -9.61 -7.52 -8.21
C PHE A 51 -9.52 -7.16 -6.72
N MET A 52 -8.42 -6.54 -6.29
CA MET A 52 -8.21 -6.16 -4.90
C MET A 52 -9.19 -5.07 -4.43
N GLY A 53 -9.57 -4.15 -5.32
CA GLY A 53 -10.51 -3.07 -5.02
C GLY A 53 -11.99 -3.48 -5.05
N THR A 54 -12.34 -4.55 -5.76
CA THR A 54 -13.73 -4.99 -5.98
C THR A 54 -14.12 -6.23 -5.19
N ASN A 55 -13.17 -7.11 -4.86
CA ASN A 55 -13.46 -8.34 -4.14
C ASN A 55 -13.87 -8.07 -2.69
N TYR A 56 -15.06 -8.54 -2.29
CA TYR A 56 -15.63 -8.29 -0.95
C TYR A 56 -14.74 -8.80 0.19
N ILE A 57 -14.14 -9.98 0.03
CA ILE A 57 -13.26 -10.57 1.06
C ILE A 57 -12.02 -9.69 1.24
N VAL A 58 -11.41 -9.25 0.14
CA VAL A 58 -10.23 -8.37 0.19
C VAL A 58 -10.56 -7.03 0.85
N LYS A 59 -11.73 -6.45 0.57
CA LYS A 59 -12.17 -5.21 1.22
C LYS A 59 -12.35 -5.34 2.73
N VAL A 60 -12.82 -6.48 3.22
CA VAL A 60 -12.86 -6.76 4.67
C VAL A 60 -11.44 -6.80 5.24
N PHE A 61 -10.53 -7.53 4.58
CA PHE A 61 -9.12 -7.58 4.98
C PHE A 61 -8.44 -6.22 4.95
N GLU A 62 -8.77 -5.34 4.01
CA GLU A 62 -8.27 -3.97 3.94
C GLU A 62 -8.61 -3.16 5.20
N ILE A 63 -9.87 -3.23 5.66
CA ILE A 63 -10.32 -2.54 6.89
C ILE A 63 -9.60 -3.12 8.11
N VAL A 64 -9.51 -4.45 8.19
CA VAL A 64 -8.78 -5.14 9.27
C VAL A 64 -7.30 -4.75 9.25
N LEU A 65 -6.67 -4.68 8.08
CA LEU A 65 -5.28 -4.27 7.92
C LEU A 65 -5.05 -2.85 8.40
N MET A 66 -5.92 -1.91 8.01
CA MET A 66 -5.84 -0.53 8.47
C MET A 66 -5.93 -0.46 10.00
N ALA A 67 -6.88 -1.18 10.60
CA ALA A 67 -7.01 -1.26 12.05
C ALA A 67 -5.77 -1.88 12.71
N CYS A 68 -5.24 -2.98 12.17
CA CYS A 68 -4.04 -3.64 12.69
C CYS A 68 -2.79 -2.75 12.61
N VAL A 69 -2.59 -2.00 11.52
CA VAL A 69 -1.48 -1.04 11.40
C VAL A 69 -1.58 0.03 12.50
N LEU A 70 -2.76 0.65 12.64
CA LEU A 70 -2.97 1.71 13.64
C LEU A 70 -2.79 1.19 15.07
N LEU A 71 -3.40 0.06 15.39
CA LEU A 71 -3.29 -0.56 16.71
C LEU A 71 -1.86 -1.03 17.01
N HIS A 72 -1.14 -1.56 16.01
CA HIS A 72 0.26 -1.93 16.16
C HIS A 72 1.12 -0.71 16.55
N ILE A 73 0.98 0.42 15.83
CA ILE A 73 1.71 1.66 16.11
C ILE A 73 1.34 2.21 17.49
N VAL A 74 0.04 2.33 17.81
CA VAL A 74 -0.44 2.90 19.08
C VAL A 74 0.03 2.06 20.26
N VAL A 75 -0.15 0.74 20.22
CA VAL A 75 0.28 -0.14 21.33
C VAL A 75 1.80 -0.15 21.47
N ALA A 76 2.56 -0.09 20.37
CA ALA A 76 4.02 0.01 20.41
C ALA A 76 4.49 1.30 21.10
N ILE A 77 3.86 2.44 20.78
CA ILE A 77 4.16 3.73 21.41
C ILE A 77 3.79 3.71 22.90
N LEU A 78 2.59 3.24 23.25
CA LEU A 78 2.14 3.15 24.64
C LEU A 78 3.08 2.29 25.48
N LEU A 79 3.48 1.11 24.98
CA LEU A 79 4.45 0.24 25.66
C LEU A 79 5.82 0.92 25.79
N THR A 80 6.24 1.67 24.79
CA THR A 80 7.52 2.38 24.82
C THR A 80 7.51 3.49 25.88
N ILE A 81 6.42 4.26 25.97
CA ILE A 81 6.23 5.29 26.99
C ILE A 81 6.19 4.65 28.38
N GLU A 82 5.44 3.56 28.57
CA GLU A 82 5.38 2.82 29.84
C GLU A 82 6.76 2.31 30.27
N ASN A 83 7.56 1.78 29.33
CA ASN A 83 8.93 1.34 29.60
C ASN A 83 9.86 2.48 30.02
N PHE A 84 9.69 3.68 29.44
CA PHE A 84 10.44 4.86 29.85
C PHE A 84 10.01 5.37 31.23
N MET A 85 8.71 5.46 31.47
CA MET A 85 8.17 5.92 32.75
C MET A 85 8.49 4.95 33.92
N ALA A 86 8.62 3.65 33.65
CA ALA A 86 9.00 2.65 34.64
C ALA A 86 10.47 2.78 35.10
N ARG A 87 11.30 3.60 34.44
CA ARG A 87 12.72 3.79 34.75
C ARG A 87 13.07 5.26 34.95
N PRO A 88 12.51 5.94 35.97
CA PRO A 88 12.75 7.36 36.20
C PRO A 88 14.19 7.67 36.64
N VAL A 89 14.88 6.71 37.27
CA VAL A 89 16.28 6.84 37.69
C VAL A 89 17.13 5.80 36.95
N ARG A 90 18.24 6.24 36.36
CA ARG A 90 19.16 5.35 35.64
C ARG A 90 19.84 4.39 36.62
N TYR A 91 20.00 3.13 36.21
CA TYR A 91 20.68 2.12 37.03
C TYR A 91 22.10 2.57 37.42
N LYS A 92 22.41 2.48 38.72
CA LYS A 92 23.72 2.85 39.29
C LYS A 92 24.86 1.97 38.75
N VAL A 93 24.55 0.76 38.30
CA VAL A 93 25.49 -0.18 37.69
C VAL A 93 24.99 -0.53 36.29
N LYS A 94 25.88 -0.53 35.29
CA LYS A 94 25.56 -1.00 33.95
C LYS A 94 25.21 -2.49 34.01
N THR A 95 24.02 -2.85 33.53
CA THR A 95 23.57 -4.24 33.48
C THR A 95 24.50 -5.06 32.59
N LYS A 96 24.96 -6.23 33.05
CA LYS A 96 25.85 -7.14 32.28
C LYS A 96 25.12 -7.90 31.16
N THR A 97 23.79 -7.81 31.09
CA THR A 97 22.96 -8.52 30.10
C THR A 97 23.15 -7.90 28.72
N LYS A 98 23.63 -8.68 27.74
CA LYS A 98 23.78 -8.25 26.35
C LYS A 98 22.39 -8.12 25.70
N THR A 99 21.75 -6.95 25.80
CA THR A 99 20.54 -6.67 25.01
C THR A 99 20.91 -6.65 23.52
N PRO A 100 20.26 -7.44 22.65
CA PRO A 100 20.55 -7.46 21.22
C PRO A 100 20.50 -6.05 20.61
N PHE A 101 21.41 -5.75 19.68
CA PHE A 101 21.50 -4.44 19.02
C PHE A 101 20.14 -3.98 18.46
N MET A 102 19.45 -4.86 17.73
CA MET A 102 18.17 -4.53 17.09
C MET A 102 17.04 -4.21 18.08
N SER A 103 17.08 -4.80 19.28
CA SER A 103 16.09 -4.50 20.34
C SER A 103 16.22 -3.06 20.84
N ARG A 104 17.43 -2.49 20.85
CA ARG A 104 17.66 -1.10 21.28
C ARG A 104 17.14 -0.07 20.28
N TYR A 105 17.13 -0.41 18.99
CA TYR A 105 16.73 0.51 17.92
C TYR A 105 15.32 0.25 17.36
N MET A 106 14.57 -0.71 17.93
CA MET A 106 13.26 -1.10 17.40
C MET A 106 12.25 0.06 17.29
N ILE A 107 12.22 0.98 18.26
CA ILE A 107 11.33 2.16 18.17
C ILE A 107 11.74 3.11 17.03
N TRP A 108 13.05 3.20 16.73
CA TRP A 108 13.56 4.06 15.67
C TRP A 108 13.28 3.47 14.29
N THR A 109 13.53 2.17 14.09
CA THR A 109 13.19 1.50 12.84
C THR A 109 11.68 1.50 12.62
N GLY A 110 10.89 1.27 13.68
CA GLY A 110 9.42 1.40 13.62
C GLY A 110 8.95 2.81 13.31
N GLY A 111 9.58 3.84 13.87
CA GLY A 111 9.28 5.24 13.58
C GLY A 111 9.55 5.60 12.11
N ILE A 112 10.68 5.16 11.55
CA ILE A 112 11.00 5.34 10.12
C ILE A 112 9.94 4.67 9.24
N VAL A 113 9.56 3.43 9.55
CA VAL A 113 8.50 2.71 8.82
C VAL A 113 7.15 3.41 8.97
N ALA A 114 6.81 3.94 10.15
CA ALA A 114 5.56 4.66 10.37
C ALA A 114 5.50 5.97 9.55
N CYS A 115 6.59 6.76 9.52
CA CYS A 115 6.67 7.95 8.68
C CYS A 115 6.53 7.60 7.19
N PHE A 116 7.15 6.50 6.76
CA PHE A 116 6.97 5.99 5.42
C PHE A 116 5.52 5.59 5.12
N LEU A 117 4.83 4.92 6.05
CA LEU A 117 3.44 4.52 5.86
C LEU A 117 2.52 5.73 5.66
N VAL A 118 2.78 6.85 6.33
CA VAL A 118 2.05 8.10 6.08
C VAL A 118 2.24 8.57 4.63
N LEU A 119 3.49 8.63 4.16
CA LEU A 119 3.80 9.01 2.78
C LEU A 119 3.18 8.03 1.78
N HIS A 120 3.27 6.73 2.05
CA HIS A 120 2.68 5.67 1.22
C HIS A 120 1.15 5.79 1.16
N PHE A 121 0.48 6.09 2.28
CA PHE A 121 -0.97 6.29 2.29
C PHE A 121 -1.40 7.56 1.56
N ILE A 122 -0.65 8.66 1.67
CA ILE A 122 -0.92 9.88 0.89
C ILE A 122 -0.86 9.58 -0.61
N ASN A 123 0.19 8.87 -1.04
CA ASN A 123 0.42 8.58 -2.45
C ASN A 123 -0.59 7.60 -3.06
N PHE A 124 -1.20 6.71 -2.27
CA PHE A 124 -2.03 5.63 -2.80
C PHE A 124 -3.41 5.53 -2.13
N TYR A 125 -3.45 5.35 -0.81
CA TYR A 125 -4.70 5.10 -0.09
C TYR A 125 -5.64 6.32 -0.07
N PHE A 126 -5.11 7.53 0.13
CA PHE A 126 -5.92 8.75 0.14
C PHE A 126 -6.33 9.20 -1.26
N VAL A 127 -5.58 8.80 -2.30
CA VAL A 127 -6.02 8.94 -3.70
C VAL A 127 -7.22 8.03 -3.97
N LYS A 128 -7.20 6.78 -3.48
CA LYS A 128 -8.35 5.87 -3.58
C LYS A 128 -9.61 6.44 -2.93
N LEU A 129 -9.47 7.15 -1.82
CA LEU A 129 -10.58 7.80 -1.12
C LEU A 129 -10.98 9.15 -1.74
N ASP A 130 -10.34 9.56 -2.82
CA ASP A 130 -10.58 10.82 -3.51
C ASP A 130 -10.26 12.08 -2.67
N ILE A 131 -9.46 11.92 -1.61
CA ILE A 131 -9.01 13.00 -0.71
C ILE A 131 -7.79 13.72 -1.28
N VAL A 132 -6.93 12.98 -1.99
CA VAL A 132 -5.73 13.48 -2.65
C VAL A 132 -5.89 13.28 -4.16
N GLU A 133 -5.46 14.26 -4.95
CA GLU A 133 -5.49 14.14 -6.41
C GLU A 133 -4.58 13.01 -6.89
N GLY A 134 -5.04 12.27 -7.90
CA GLY A 134 -4.27 11.21 -8.51
C GLY A 134 -4.60 11.03 -9.99
N LYS A 135 -4.14 9.90 -10.53
CA LYS A 135 -4.42 9.48 -11.89
C LYS A 135 -5.45 8.36 -11.89
N TYR A 136 -6.25 8.32 -12.95
CA TYR A 136 -7.33 7.37 -13.10
C TYR A 136 -7.17 6.58 -14.40
N SER A 137 -7.79 5.41 -14.40
CA SER A 137 -7.94 4.54 -15.56
C SER A 137 -9.41 4.18 -15.74
N ALA A 138 -9.81 3.95 -16.99
CA ALA A 138 -11.17 3.58 -17.34
C ALA A 138 -11.14 2.53 -18.46
N SER A 139 -11.92 1.46 -18.27
CA SER A 139 -12.08 0.42 -19.29
C SER A 139 -12.92 0.94 -20.45
N ILE A 140 -12.40 0.82 -21.67
CA ILE A 140 -13.06 1.30 -22.89
C ILE A 140 -14.36 0.54 -23.13
N GLU A 141 -14.39 -0.77 -22.88
CA GLU A 141 -15.60 -1.59 -22.98
C GLU A 141 -16.74 -1.03 -22.11
N LYS A 142 -16.44 -0.60 -20.87
CA LYS A 142 -17.44 -0.01 -19.97
C LYS A 142 -17.89 1.37 -20.47
N VAL A 143 -16.98 2.17 -20.99
CA VAL A 143 -17.30 3.48 -21.58
C VAL A 143 -18.23 3.29 -22.78
N ASP A 144 -17.88 2.39 -23.71
CA ASP A 144 -18.66 2.10 -24.90
C ASP A 144 -20.05 1.58 -24.56
N LYS A 145 -20.17 0.69 -23.58
CA LYS A 145 -21.47 0.17 -23.13
C LYS A 145 -22.36 1.30 -22.59
N ILE A 146 -21.84 2.16 -21.72
CA ILE A 146 -22.60 3.29 -21.16
C ILE A 146 -22.94 4.30 -22.27
N PHE A 147 -22.02 4.53 -23.21
CA PHE A 147 -22.26 5.37 -24.36
C PHE A 147 -23.41 4.83 -25.21
N GLN A 148 -23.42 3.54 -25.52
CA GLN A 148 -24.50 2.87 -26.26
C GLN A 148 -25.84 2.94 -25.52
N GLU A 149 -25.86 2.70 -24.21
CA GLU A 149 -27.06 2.84 -23.38
C GLU A 149 -27.62 4.27 -23.42
N LYS A 150 -26.75 5.29 -23.33
CA LYS A 150 -27.16 6.70 -23.47
C LYS A 150 -27.68 7.02 -24.88
N ALA A 151 -27.04 6.51 -25.92
CA ALA A 151 -27.49 6.68 -27.30
C ALA A 151 -28.89 6.08 -27.53
N MET A 152 -29.17 4.90 -26.98
CA MET A 152 -30.49 4.25 -27.07
C MET A 152 -31.56 5.06 -26.35
N LYS A 153 -31.28 5.56 -25.13
CA LYS A 153 -32.21 6.40 -24.37
C LYS A 153 -32.50 7.75 -25.03
N LEU A 154 -31.53 8.27 -25.79
CA LEU A 154 -31.74 9.46 -26.59
C LEU A 154 -32.69 9.18 -27.76
N GLN A 155 -32.54 8.04 -28.42
CA GLN A 155 -33.46 7.61 -29.49
C GLN A 155 -34.88 7.34 -28.97
N SER A 156 -35.04 6.82 -27.75
CA SER A 156 -36.35 6.60 -27.14
C SER A 156 -37.03 7.86 -26.60
N GLY A 157 -36.35 9.01 -26.62
CA GLY A 157 -36.85 10.28 -26.09
C GLY A 157 -36.82 10.38 -24.56
N GLU A 158 -36.18 9.43 -23.86
CA GLU A 158 -35.98 9.49 -22.41
C GLU A 158 -34.93 10.53 -21.99
N LEU A 159 -33.97 10.82 -22.86
CA LEU A 159 -32.93 11.83 -22.65
C LEU A 159 -33.21 13.10 -23.45
N LYS A 160 -32.73 14.24 -22.94
CA LYS A 160 -32.99 15.57 -23.52
C LYS A 160 -31.94 15.91 -24.57
N GLU A 161 -32.22 16.93 -25.38
CA GLU A 161 -31.31 17.47 -26.41
C GLU A 161 -29.95 17.89 -25.84
N LYS A 162 -29.91 18.37 -24.58
CA LYS A 162 -28.66 18.66 -23.86
C LYS A 162 -27.75 17.43 -23.71
N ASP A 163 -28.35 16.25 -23.55
CA ASP A 163 -27.64 14.98 -23.40
C ASP A 163 -27.10 14.49 -24.75
N GLN A 164 -27.77 14.82 -25.86
CA GLN A 164 -27.27 14.58 -27.22
C GLN A 164 -25.98 15.35 -27.49
N ALA A 165 -25.97 16.65 -27.21
CA ALA A 165 -24.78 17.48 -27.40
C ALA A 165 -23.59 16.98 -26.56
N ALA A 166 -23.84 16.61 -25.31
CA ALA A 166 -22.82 16.04 -24.42
C ALA A 166 -22.27 14.70 -24.94
N LEU A 167 -23.14 13.82 -25.45
CA LEU A 167 -22.75 12.52 -26.00
C LEU A 167 -21.88 12.68 -27.26
N MET A 168 -22.25 13.60 -28.15
CA MET A 168 -21.46 13.90 -29.36
C MET A 168 -20.09 14.50 -29.01
N ALA A 169 -20.05 15.41 -28.03
CA ALA A 169 -18.79 15.97 -27.53
C ALA A 169 -17.88 14.89 -26.93
N GLN A 170 -18.45 13.95 -26.15
CA GLN A 170 -17.72 12.81 -25.60
C GLN A 170 -17.13 11.92 -26.71
N TYR A 171 -17.94 11.58 -27.73
CA TYR A 171 -17.48 10.77 -28.86
C TYR A 171 -16.32 11.45 -29.61
N GLN A 172 -16.47 12.75 -29.89
CA GLN A 172 -15.41 13.54 -30.50
C GLN A 172 -14.14 13.54 -29.65
N ALA A 173 -14.26 13.73 -28.33
CA ALA A 173 -13.13 13.70 -27.41
C ALA A 173 -12.41 12.34 -27.41
N ILE A 174 -13.14 11.23 -27.35
CA ILE A 174 -12.55 9.87 -27.40
C ILE A 174 -11.85 9.63 -28.75
N SER A 175 -12.46 10.04 -29.87
CA SER A 175 -11.85 9.85 -31.20
C SER A 175 -10.52 10.60 -31.39
N GLN A 176 -10.27 11.62 -30.57
CA GLN A 176 -9.05 12.42 -30.57
C GLN A 176 -8.17 12.15 -29.35
N ILE A 177 -8.42 11.05 -28.63
CA ILE A 177 -7.65 10.71 -27.44
C ILE A 177 -6.17 10.52 -27.80
N ALA A 178 -5.29 11.10 -26.99
CA ALA A 178 -3.86 11.03 -27.22
C ALA A 178 -3.35 9.60 -27.03
N PRO A 179 -2.43 9.08 -27.88
CA PRO A 179 -1.95 7.70 -27.80
C PRO A 179 -1.37 7.30 -26.44
N GLU A 180 -0.75 8.24 -25.71
CA GLU A 180 -0.18 8.03 -24.37
C GLU A 180 -1.22 7.88 -23.26
N LYS A 181 -2.49 8.22 -23.54
CA LYS A 181 -3.63 8.03 -22.65
C LYS A 181 -4.28 6.66 -22.84
N MET A 182 -3.67 5.79 -23.65
CA MET A 182 -4.14 4.44 -23.92
C MET A 182 -3.08 3.45 -23.44
N ASP A 183 -3.53 2.36 -22.82
CA ASP A 183 -2.62 1.27 -22.50
C ASP A 183 -2.14 0.55 -23.77
N ASN A 184 -1.05 -0.22 -23.66
CA ASN A 184 -0.48 -0.96 -24.80
C ASN A 184 -1.49 -1.92 -25.44
N SER A 185 -2.44 -2.43 -24.66
CA SER A 185 -3.49 -3.35 -25.11
C SER A 185 -4.67 -2.64 -25.80
N LYS A 186 -4.73 -1.32 -25.72
CA LYS A 186 -5.85 -0.47 -26.15
C LYS A 186 -7.20 -0.89 -25.56
N LYS A 187 -7.20 -1.46 -24.35
CA LYS A 187 -8.41 -1.84 -23.61
C LYS A 187 -8.78 -0.80 -22.55
N ASN A 188 -7.81 -0.01 -22.10
CA ASN A 188 -7.99 0.94 -21.01
C ASN A 188 -7.46 2.31 -21.41
N MET A 189 -8.24 3.34 -21.09
CA MET A 189 -7.73 4.70 -20.97
C MET A 189 -6.97 4.82 -19.64
N VAL A 190 -5.83 5.50 -19.66
CA VAL A 190 -4.86 5.55 -18.55
C VAL A 190 -4.32 6.96 -18.38
N ASN A 191 -3.68 7.21 -17.24
CA ASN A 191 -3.11 8.53 -16.91
C ASN A 191 -4.14 9.68 -17.02
N LEU A 192 -5.41 9.43 -16.69
CA LEU A 192 -6.46 10.44 -16.75
C LEU A 192 -6.46 11.28 -15.47
N THR A 193 -6.64 12.59 -15.61
CA THR A 193 -7.10 13.47 -14.53
C THR A 193 -8.60 13.31 -14.31
N LYS A 194 -9.16 13.86 -13.22
CA LYS A 194 -10.62 13.85 -13.00
C LYS A 194 -11.38 14.55 -14.13
N GLU A 195 -10.87 15.68 -14.60
CA GLU A 195 -11.47 16.44 -15.70
C GLU A 195 -11.46 15.64 -17.01
N GLU A 196 -10.38 14.91 -17.28
CA GLU A 196 -10.29 14.02 -18.43
C GLU A 196 -11.22 12.81 -18.30
N VAL A 197 -11.42 12.27 -17.09
CA VAL A 197 -12.45 11.24 -16.87
C VAL A 197 -13.83 11.78 -17.22
N GLU A 198 -14.19 12.97 -16.78
CA GLU A 198 -15.49 13.57 -17.14
C GLU A 198 -15.59 13.82 -18.65
N THR A 199 -14.50 14.26 -19.28
CA THR A 199 -14.45 14.58 -20.71
C THR A 199 -14.58 13.34 -21.59
N TYR A 200 -13.83 12.28 -21.28
CA TYR A 200 -13.81 11.05 -22.10
C TYR A 200 -14.87 10.04 -21.69
N CYS A 201 -15.18 9.92 -20.40
CA CYS A 201 -16.10 8.89 -19.89
C CYS A 201 -17.51 9.43 -19.60
N GLY A 202 -17.65 10.75 -19.47
CA GLY A 202 -18.88 11.44 -19.08
C GLY A 202 -18.99 11.69 -17.58
N LYS A 203 -19.69 12.76 -17.20
CA LYS A 203 -19.82 13.21 -15.80
C LYS A 203 -20.40 12.19 -14.83
N ASP A 204 -21.28 11.31 -15.31
CA ASP A 204 -21.93 10.30 -14.48
C ASP A 204 -21.14 8.98 -14.41
N PHE A 205 -19.94 8.92 -14.98
CA PHE A 205 -19.16 7.70 -15.07
C PHE A 205 -18.54 7.33 -13.72
N LYS A 206 -19.02 6.24 -13.11
CA LYS A 206 -18.59 5.78 -11.78
C LYS A 206 -17.58 4.63 -11.81
N HIS A 207 -17.13 4.21 -12.99
CA HIS A 207 -16.25 3.05 -13.16
C HIS A 207 -14.80 3.43 -13.43
N ALA A 208 -14.42 4.70 -13.20
CA ALA A 208 -13.03 5.11 -13.21
C ALA A 208 -12.36 4.64 -11.91
N GLU A 209 -11.16 4.08 -12.04
CA GLU A 209 -10.41 3.50 -10.94
C GLU A 209 -9.04 4.17 -10.84
N PRO A 210 -8.49 4.40 -9.63
CA PRO A 210 -7.14 4.93 -9.48
C PRO A 210 -6.11 4.09 -10.24
N ASP A 211 -5.31 4.75 -11.09
CA ASP A 211 -4.29 4.10 -11.91
C ASP A 211 -2.97 3.99 -11.14
N PHE A 212 -2.97 3.09 -10.15
CA PHE A 212 -1.82 2.85 -9.29
C PHE A 212 -0.56 2.40 -10.05
N TYR A 213 -0.70 1.79 -11.24
CA TYR A 213 0.44 1.47 -12.10
C TYR A 213 1.12 2.76 -12.56
N THR A 214 0.38 3.65 -13.22
CA THR A 214 0.91 4.92 -13.73
C THR A 214 1.45 5.78 -12.60
N MET A 215 0.72 5.88 -11.49
CA MET A 215 1.18 6.64 -10.32
C MET A 215 2.50 6.10 -9.76
N SER A 216 2.66 4.77 -9.67
CA SER A 216 3.92 4.17 -9.21
C SER A 216 5.08 4.43 -10.17
N GLN A 217 4.81 4.33 -11.47
CA GLN A 217 5.79 4.60 -12.52
C GLN A 217 6.27 6.06 -12.47
N GLU A 218 5.36 7.03 -12.34
CA GLU A 218 5.69 8.46 -12.22
C GLU A 218 6.42 8.77 -10.91
N LEU A 219 6.01 8.14 -9.80
CA LEU A 219 6.62 8.34 -8.49
C LEU A 219 8.08 7.86 -8.49
N PHE A 220 8.34 6.65 -9.01
CA PHE A 220 9.65 6.04 -8.99
C PHE A 220 10.58 6.45 -10.14
N ALA A 221 10.06 7.11 -11.17
CA ALA A 221 10.91 7.83 -12.13
C ALA A 221 11.66 8.99 -11.44
N LYS A 222 11.13 9.55 -10.34
CA LYS A 222 11.81 10.57 -9.54
C LYS A 222 12.86 9.91 -8.65
N LYS A 223 14.15 10.04 -9.02
CA LYS A 223 15.30 9.44 -8.30
C LYS A 223 15.31 9.73 -6.79
N SER A 224 14.89 10.93 -6.37
CA SER A 224 14.80 11.29 -4.95
C SER A 224 13.81 10.42 -4.18
N TYR A 225 12.60 10.21 -4.73
CA TYR A 225 11.58 9.34 -4.13
C TYR A 225 12.07 7.89 -4.08
N SER A 226 12.66 7.40 -5.16
CA SER A 226 13.18 6.03 -5.22
C SER A 226 14.27 5.78 -4.18
N PHE A 227 15.21 6.72 -4.00
CA PHE A 227 16.24 6.61 -2.98
C PHE A 227 15.66 6.59 -1.56
N ILE A 228 14.68 7.46 -1.26
CA ILE A 228 13.99 7.49 0.03
C ILE A 228 13.32 6.13 0.32
N TYR A 229 12.60 5.57 -0.64
CA TYR A 229 11.93 4.27 -0.48
C TYR A 229 12.94 3.14 -0.21
N ILE A 230 14.05 3.10 -0.95
CA ILE A 230 15.10 2.08 -0.77
C ILE A 230 15.70 2.18 0.64
N LEU A 231 16.01 3.38 1.14
CA LEU A 231 16.53 3.57 2.49
C LEU A 231 15.53 3.10 3.56
N VAL A 232 14.25 3.37 3.37
CA VAL A 232 13.21 2.88 4.28
C VAL A 232 13.13 1.36 4.25
N PHE A 233 13.24 0.71 3.08
CA PHE A 233 13.21 -0.75 3.01
C PHE A 233 14.38 -1.39 3.76
N LEU A 234 15.55 -0.75 3.81
CA LEU A 234 16.65 -1.19 4.69
C LEU A 234 16.24 -1.14 6.18
N ALA A 235 15.61 -0.05 6.61
CA ALA A 235 15.07 0.07 7.98
C ALA A 235 13.96 -0.97 8.25
N LEU A 236 13.12 -1.24 7.26
CA LEU A 236 12.08 -2.28 7.32
C LEU A 236 12.72 -3.66 7.51
N GLY A 237 13.82 -3.98 6.84
CA GLY A 237 14.54 -5.25 7.05
C GLY A 237 14.96 -5.45 8.50
N PHE A 238 15.58 -4.44 9.11
CA PHE A 238 15.93 -4.49 10.54
C PHE A 238 14.70 -4.62 11.45
N HIS A 239 13.61 -3.91 11.11
CA HIS A 239 12.34 -4.00 11.83
C HIS A 239 11.75 -5.42 11.78
N LEU A 240 11.72 -6.03 10.59
CA LEU A 240 11.19 -7.39 10.37
C LEU A 240 12.02 -8.47 11.06
N TYR A 241 13.35 -8.36 10.99
CA TYR A 241 14.24 -9.30 11.69
C TYR A 241 13.96 -9.30 13.20
N HIS A 242 13.84 -8.12 13.81
CA HIS A 242 13.48 -8.04 15.22
C HIS A 242 12.05 -8.51 15.49
N ALA A 243 11.10 -8.14 14.64
CA ALA A 243 9.69 -8.47 14.81
C ALA A 243 9.45 -9.98 14.87
N ILE A 244 10.02 -10.77 13.97
CA ILE A 244 9.86 -12.25 13.95
C ILE A 244 10.44 -12.88 15.23
N ASN A 245 11.64 -12.48 15.61
CA ASN A 245 12.28 -13.00 16.83
C ASN A 245 11.50 -12.61 18.10
N SER A 246 11.00 -11.36 18.17
CA SER A 246 10.18 -10.87 19.29
C SER A 246 8.81 -11.57 19.33
N LEU A 247 8.24 -11.89 18.18
CA LEU A 247 6.99 -12.64 18.05
C LEU A 247 7.15 -14.07 18.59
N ALA A 248 8.21 -14.76 18.17
CA ALA A 248 8.52 -16.10 18.67
C ALA A 248 8.72 -16.12 20.20
N GLN A 249 9.34 -15.09 20.77
CA GLN A 249 9.47 -14.96 22.23
C GLN A 249 8.11 -14.72 22.90
N THR A 250 7.28 -13.86 22.33
CA THR A 250 5.97 -13.50 22.91
C THR A 250 5.00 -14.68 22.95
N PHE A 251 5.01 -15.52 21.91
CA PHE A 251 4.17 -16.72 21.84
C PHE A 251 4.82 -17.97 22.45
N GLY A 252 5.96 -17.84 23.14
CA GLY A 252 6.61 -18.97 23.83
C GLY A 252 7.27 -20.00 22.91
N LEU A 253 7.51 -19.67 21.63
CA LEU A 253 8.19 -20.52 20.66
C LEU A 253 9.72 -20.52 20.80
N SER A 254 10.26 -19.73 21.74
CA SER A 254 11.69 -19.66 22.00
C SER A 254 12.18 -20.89 22.75
N HIS A 255 12.88 -21.78 22.04
CA HIS A 255 13.39 -23.03 22.56
C HIS A 255 14.70 -23.41 21.87
N LYS A 256 15.68 -23.98 22.60
CA LYS A 256 17.03 -24.32 22.08
C LYS A 256 17.01 -25.11 20.77
N LYS A 257 16.00 -25.96 20.56
CA LYS A 257 15.81 -26.77 19.35
C LYS A 257 15.32 -25.99 18.12
N TYR A 258 14.39 -25.03 18.29
CA TYR A 258 13.72 -24.35 17.17
C TYR A 258 14.17 -22.89 17.00
N SER A 259 14.75 -22.26 18.02
CA SER A 259 15.27 -20.90 17.95
C SER A 259 16.27 -20.66 16.80
N PRO A 260 17.22 -21.58 16.50
CA PRO A 260 18.11 -21.38 15.34
C PRO A 260 17.35 -21.34 14.01
N VAL A 261 16.29 -22.14 13.87
CA VAL A 261 15.47 -22.17 12.66
C VAL A 261 14.66 -20.87 12.53
N ILE A 262 14.06 -20.41 13.63
CA ILE A 262 13.32 -19.14 13.68
C ILE A 262 14.23 -17.96 13.32
N GLU A 263 15.46 -17.95 13.83
CA GLU A 263 16.44 -16.92 13.52
C GLU A 263 16.81 -16.94 12.04
N TRP A 264 17.06 -18.12 11.47
CA TRP A 264 17.36 -18.27 10.04
C TRP A 264 16.20 -17.81 9.14
N VAL A 265 14.96 -18.24 9.45
CA VAL A 265 13.75 -17.77 8.76
C VAL A 265 13.61 -16.26 8.89
N SER A 266 13.91 -15.70 10.07
CA SER A 266 13.88 -14.27 10.30
C SER A 266 14.86 -13.51 9.42
N VAL A 267 16.09 -14.01 9.26
CA VAL A 267 17.08 -13.43 8.35
C VAL A 267 16.58 -13.46 6.91
N ILE A 268 16.13 -14.62 6.42
CA ILE A 268 15.65 -14.75 5.03
C ILE A 268 14.52 -13.79 4.76
N TYR A 269 13.51 -13.78 5.62
CA TYR A 269 12.35 -12.92 5.46
C TYR A 269 12.75 -11.43 5.48
N ALA A 270 13.61 -11.04 6.42
CA ALA A 270 14.09 -9.67 6.57
C ALA A 270 15.02 -9.19 5.44
N VAL A 271 15.53 -10.10 4.60
CA VAL A 271 16.37 -9.77 3.44
C VAL A 271 15.52 -9.81 2.17
N VAL A 272 14.81 -10.91 1.92
CA VAL A 272 14.06 -11.14 0.69
C VAL A 272 12.94 -10.12 0.51
N VAL A 273 12.15 -9.86 1.56
CA VAL A 273 11.00 -8.95 1.45
C VAL A 273 11.45 -7.51 1.13
N PRO A 274 12.39 -6.89 1.88
CA PRO A 274 12.90 -5.57 1.52
C PRO A 274 13.59 -5.49 0.16
N ILE A 275 14.38 -6.49 -0.23
CA ILE A 275 15.02 -6.52 -1.56
C ILE A 275 13.95 -6.57 -2.65
N GLY A 276 12.93 -7.41 -2.49
CA GLY A 276 11.80 -7.49 -3.42
C GLY A 276 11.04 -6.18 -3.56
N PHE A 277 10.90 -5.39 -2.48
CA PHE A 277 10.34 -4.05 -2.60
C PHE A 277 11.31 -3.05 -3.22
N ALA A 278 12.60 -3.15 -2.92
CA ALA A 278 13.63 -2.21 -3.39
C ALA A 278 13.98 -2.36 -4.87
N ILE A 279 13.83 -3.55 -5.45
CA ILE A 279 14.09 -3.78 -6.88
C ILE A 279 13.10 -3.00 -7.77
N ILE A 280 11.87 -2.73 -7.30
CA ILE A 280 10.86 -1.98 -8.04
C ILE A 280 11.28 -0.53 -8.33
N PRO A 281 11.53 0.33 -7.32
CA PRO A 281 12.00 1.68 -7.56
C PRO A 281 13.38 1.72 -8.22
N LEU A 282 14.25 0.75 -7.91
CA LEU A 282 15.56 0.64 -8.55
C LEU A 282 15.44 0.40 -10.06
N TRP A 283 14.61 -0.55 -10.47
CA TRP A 283 14.36 -0.83 -11.87
C TRP A 283 13.76 0.38 -12.58
N ILE A 284 12.69 0.95 -12.03
CA ILE A 284 11.98 2.07 -12.67
C ILE A 284 12.88 3.30 -12.83
N MET A 285 13.72 3.63 -11.84
CA MET A 285 14.60 4.81 -11.91
C MET A 285 15.81 4.65 -12.85
N LEU A 286 16.12 3.41 -13.26
CA LEU A 286 17.24 3.09 -14.14
C LEU A 286 16.76 2.83 -15.58
N ALA A 287 15.57 2.26 -15.74
CA ALA A 287 14.94 1.99 -17.03
C ALA A 287 14.28 3.22 -17.67
N LYS A 288 14.17 4.33 -16.94
CA LYS A 288 13.64 5.63 -17.37
C LYS A 288 14.57 6.76 -16.93
#